data_AF-A0A1Y2AN21-F1
#
_entry.id   AF-A0A1Y2AN21-F1
#
_cell.length_a   1.000
_cell.length_b   1.000
_cell.length_c   1.000
_cell.angle_alpha   90.00
_cell.angle_beta   90.00
_cell.angle_gamma   90.00
#
_symmetry.space_group_name_H-M   'P 1'
#
loop_
_entity.id
_entity.type
_entity.pdbx_description
1 polymer ?
#
loop_
_entity_poly.entity_id
_entity_poly.type
_entity_poly.pdbx_seq_one_letter_code
_entity_poly.pdbx_strand_id
1 'polypeptide(L)'
;MDYSNLRETLKTSLFTTYHEQILLEPYTYLSANPGKEIRTKLIDAFNVWLDVPEEDLEVVRHLVTMLHNASLLMDDVEDNSLLRRGIPVAHTIYGVPQTINTANYVYFLAMQELFKLRKKEDADKSLERGKGKEKGKEVDLVELVTDELLNLHRGQGLDLFWRDSLTCPTEEEYVHMVLGKTGGLFRIAVKLMMAKSRSEVDFVPLVNLISVFFQIRDDYMNLQSAEYADNKGFCEDLTEGKFSFPVVHGVRADPTSRQILNVLQKRTTSVELKKHTVDYLRHHTQSFVYTQQVLHQLFEQIEAEIASLGGNKALEKIVHALGVPEDGVSSPKQVKVPLPVSHAGH
;
A
#
# COMPACT_ATOMS: atom_id res chain seq x y z
N MET A 1 -16.76 30.47 31.24
CA MET A 1 -16.82 31.19 29.96
C MET A 1 -17.82 32.33 30.14
N ASP A 2 -17.44 33.55 29.82
CA ASP A 2 -18.38 34.67 29.78
C ASP A 2 -18.96 34.75 28.35
N TYR A 3 -20.22 34.36 28.20
CA TYR A 3 -20.90 34.35 26.91
C TYR A 3 -21.30 35.75 26.43
N SER A 4 -21.22 36.78 27.28
CA SER A 4 -21.57 38.17 26.92
C SER A 4 -20.50 38.85 26.07
N ASN A 5 -19.24 38.38 26.13
CA ASN A 5 -18.13 38.84 25.27
C ASN A 5 -17.51 37.68 24.44
N LEU A 6 -18.35 36.74 24.02
CA LEU A 6 -17.91 35.53 23.31
C LEU A 6 -17.14 35.87 22.01
N ARG A 7 -17.53 36.92 21.28
CA ARG A 7 -16.86 37.33 20.05
C ARG A 7 -15.40 37.70 20.25
N GLU A 8 -15.04 38.27 21.40
CA GLU A 8 -13.67 38.69 21.70
C GLU A 8 -12.81 37.50 22.17
N THR A 9 -13.41 36.59 22.93
CA THR A 9 -12.75 35.38 23.45
C THR A 9 -12.53 34.30 22.36
N LEU A 10 -13.26 34.35 21.24
CA LEU A 10 -13.04 33.49 20.07
C LEU A 10 -11.88 33.93 19.14
N LYS A 11 -11.23 35.07 19.38
CA LYS A 11 -10.15 35.60 18.50
C LYS A 11 -8.80 34.89 18.68
N THR A 12 -8.59 34.18 19.78
CA THR A 12 -7.36 33.41 20.07
C THR A 12 -7.39 32.03 19.42
N SER A 13 -6.22 31.48 19.08
CA SER A 13 -6.09 30.08 18.63
C SER A 13 -6.83 29.14 19.57
N LEU A 14 -7.81 28.42 19.03
CA LEU A 14 -8.75 27.60 19.80
C LEU A 14 -8.11 26.31 20.32
N PHE A 15 -7.03 25.85 19.67
CA PHE A 15 -6.37 24.59 19.99
C PHE A 15 -4.98 24.83 20.59
N THR A 16 -4.66 24.05 21.62
CA THR A 16 -3.40 24.10 22.37
C THR A 16 -2.58 22.86 22.03
N THR A 17 -1.30 22.85 22.38
CA THR A 17 -0.45 21.65 22.24
C THR A 17 -1.05 20.43 22.95
N TYR A 18 -1.72 20.63 24.09
CA TYR A 18 -2.41 19.54 24.78
C TYR A 18 -3.59 18.99 23.96
N HIS A 19 -4.36 19.85 23.29
CA HIS A 19 -5.42 19.40 22.39
C HIS A 19 -4.85 18.61 21.21
N GLU A 20 -3.74 19.06 20.60
CA GLU A 20 -3.07 18.31 19.52
C GLU A 20 -2.61 16.93 19.97
N GLN A 21 -2.06 16.82 21.20
CA GLN A 21 -1.64 15.54 21.76
C GLN A 21 -2.81 14.55 21.90
N ILE A 22 -3.98 15.02 22.35
CA ILE A 22 -5.19 14.19 22.42
C ILE A 22 -5.60 13.72 21.02
N LEU A 23 -5.64 14.63 20.05
CA LEU A 23 -6.09 14.33 18.68
C LEU A 23 -5.15 13.35 17.96
N LEU A 24 -3.87 13.35 18.31
CA LEU A 24 -2.83 12.52 17.70
C LEU A 24 -2.49 11.25 18.50
N GLU A 25 -3.18 10.97 19.60
CA GLU A 25 -2.85 9.83 20.46
C GLU A 25 -2.93 8.47 19.73
N PRO A 26 -3.99 8.16 18.94
CA PRO A 26 -4.03 6.92 18.14
C PRO A 26 -2.89 6.81 17.12
N TYR A 27 -2.52 7.94 16.50
CA TYR A 27 -1.41 7.99 15.53
C TYR A 27 -0.05 7.79 16.21
N THR A 28 0.14 8.39 17.37
CA THR A 28 1.36 8.26 18.17
C THR A 28 1.52 6.83 18.67
N TYR A 29 0.44 6.20 19.12
CA TYR A 29 0.42 4.78 19.52
C TYR A 29 0.90 3.85 18.40
N LEU A 30 0.34 4.00 17.19
CA LEU A 30 0.75 3.20 16.02
C LEU A 30 2.21 3.49 15.63
N SER A 31 2.61 4.76 15.65
CA SER A 31 3.95 5.19 15.25
C SER A 31 5.05 4.76 16.22
N ALA A 32 4.72 4.55 17.50
CA ALA A 32 5.64 4.09 18.53
C ALA A 32 6.14 2.64 18.31
N ASN A 33 5.46 1.87 17.46
CA ASN A 33 5.80 0.48 17.14
C ASN A 33 6.15 0.37 15.66
N PRO A 34 7.32 0.86 15.20
CA PRO A 34 7.65 0.92 13.78
C PRO A 34 7.70 -0.47 13.14
N GLY A 35 7.27 -0.56 11.88
CA GLY A 35 7.36 -1.78 11.09
C GLY A 35 8.75 -1.97 10.47
N LYS A 36 8.85 -2.74 9.37
CA LYS A 36 10.12 -2.99 8.65
C LYS A 36 10.67 -1.78 7.87
N GLU A 37 9.98 -0.64 7.93
CA GLU A 37 10.34 0.65 7.29
C GLU A 37 10.71 0.55 5.80
N ILE A 38 10.01 -0.34 5.08
CA ILE A 38 10.33 -0.64 3.67
C ILE A 38 10.13 0.61 2.79
N ARG A 39 9.14 1.46 3.09
CA ARG A 39 8.87 2.71 2.35
C ARG A 39 10.02 3.71 2.44
N THR A 40 10.56 3.95 3.64
CA THR A 40 11.71 4.84 3.83
C THR A 40 12.94 4.30 3.09
N LYS A 41 13.21 3.00 3.19
CA LYS A 41 14.31 2.36 2.45
C LYS A 41 14.14 2.49 0.93
N LEU A 42 12.90 2.39 0.43
CA LEU A 42 12.60 2.59 -0.99
C LEU A 42 12.84 4.05 -1.40
N ILE A 43 12.38 5.03 -0.61
CA ILE A 43 12.68 6.46 -0.85
C ILE A 43 14.19 6.66 -0.96
N ASP A 44 14.97 6.14 -0.02
CA ASP A 44 16.44 6.28 -0.03
C ASP A 44 17.06 5.59 -1.25
N ALA A 45 16.55 4.41 -1.64
CA ALA A 45 17.02 3.70 -2.82
C ALA A 45 16.73 4.48 -4.11
N PHE A 46 15.51 5.03 -4.28
CA PHE A 46 15.19 5.89 -5.42
C PHE A 46 16.01 7.18 -5.43
N ASN A 47 16.39 7.70 -4.26
CA ASN A 47 17.20 8.91 -4.18
C ASN A 47 18.61 8.74 -4.76
N VAL A 48 19.12 7.50 -4.86
CA VAL A 48 20.38 7.21 -5.59
C VAL A 48 20.29 7.64 -7.06
N TRP A 49 19.11 7.54 -7.68
CA TRP A 49 18.87 8.01 -9.04
C TRP A 49 18.39 9.45 -9.10
N LEU A 50 17.56 9.86 -8.14
CA LEU A 50 16.86 11.14 -8.19
C LEU A 50 17.66 12.31 -7.59
N ASP A 51 18.64 12.06 -6.71
CA ASP A 51 19.52 13.08 -6.13
C ASP A 51 18.76 14.34 -5.66
N VAL A 52 17.68 14.11 -4.90
CA VAL A 52 16.82 15.17 -4.37
C VAL A 52 17.54 15.90 -3.24
N PRO A 53 17.44 17.24 -3.14
CA PRO A 53 17.99 17.97 -2.00
C PRO A 53 17.51 17.43 -0.66
N GLU A 54 18.42 17.21 0.30
CA GLU A 54 18.11 16.53 1.57
C GLU A 54 16.93 17.18 2.33
N GLU A 55 16.83 18.51 2.33
CA GLU A 55 15.71 19.22 2.96
C GLU A 55 14.35 18.86 2.35
N ASP A 56 14.29 18.68 1.03
CA ASP A 56 13.06 18.33 0.33
C ASP A 56 12.76 16.84 0.53
N LEU A 57 13.81 16.00 0.54
CA LEU A 57 13.71 14.57 0.81
C LEU A 57 13.16 14.28 2.21
N GLU A 58 13.59 15.01 3.23
CA GLU A 58 13.04 14.91 4.59
C GLU A 58 11.54 15.22 4.64
N VAL A 59 11.10 16.25 3.91
CA VAL A 59 9.67 16.57 3.81
C VAL A 59 8.91 15.44 3.11
N VAL A 60 9.46 14.85 2.04
CA VAL A 60 8.85 13.69 1.36
C VAL A 60 8.77 12.48 2.30
N ARG A 61 9.85 12.14 3.01
CA ARG A 61 9.88 11.02 3.98
C ARG A 61 8.81 11.21 5.06
N HIS A 62 8.71 12.41 5.63
CA HIS A 62 7.75 12.73 6.67
C HIS A 62 6.31 12.64 6.15
N LEU A 63 6.02 13.28 5.00
CA LEU A 63 4.70 13.26 4.37
C LEU A 63 4.24 11.83 4.07
N VAL A 64 5.08 11.02 3.44
CA VAL A 64 4.75 9.62 3.08
C VAL A 64 4.52 8.78 4.34
N THR A 65 5.30 9.01 5.41
CA THR A 65 5.11 8.32 6.69
C THR A 65 3.77 8.67 7.33
N MET A 66 3.38 9.95 7.29
CA MET A 66 2.08 10.40 7.80
C MET A 66 0.92 9.75 7.05
N LEU A 67 0.94 9.81 5.71
CA LEU A 67 -0.07 9.18 4.87
C LEU A 67 -0.12 7.66 5.06
N HIS A 68 1.04 7.01 5.22
CA HIS A 68 1.10 5.58 5.47
C HIS A 68 0.46 5.20 6.81
N ASN A 69 0.85 5.85 7.90
CA ASN A 69 0.33 5.51 9.22
C ASN A 69 -1.15 5.90 9.35
N ALA A 70 -1.59 7.00 8.73
CA ALA A 70 -3.01 7.37 8.66
C ALA A 70 -3.84 6.31 7.91
N SER A 71 -3.36 5.85 6.74
CA SER A 71 -4.05 4.78 6.00
C SER A 71 -4.11 3.47 6.78
N LEU A 72 -3.06 3.11 7.53
CA LEU A 72 -3.10 1.91 8.39
C LEU A 72 -4.15 2.03 9.51
N LEU A 73 -4.28 3.19 10.16
CA LEU A 73 -5.33 3.40 11.16
C LEU A 73 -6.74 3.21 10.57
N MET A 74 -6.93 3.67 9.33
CA MET A 74 -8.22 3.56 8.64
C MET A 74 -8.48 2.13 8.14
N ASP A 75 -7.50 1.50 7.50
CA ASP A 75 -7.55 0.13 6.98
C ASP A 75 -7.84 -0.88 8.10
N ASP A 76 -7.13 -0.79 9.24
CA ASP A 76 -7.38 -1.67 10.40
C ASP A 76 -8.82 -1.55 10.93
N VAL A 77 -9.45 -0.36 10.82
CA VAL A 77 -10.87 -0.16 11.18
C VAL A 77 -11.79 -0.77 10.11
N GLU A 78 -11.51 -0.51 8.83
CA GLU A 78 -12.32 -0.95 7.69
C GLU A 78 -12.32 -2.47 7.55
N ASP A 79 -11.21 -3.13 7.89
CA ASP A 79 -11.01 -4.58 7.86
C ASP A 79 -11.35 -5.26 9.17
N ASN A 80 -11.63 -4.49 10.24
CA ASN A 80 -11.90 -5.01 11.58
C ASN A 80 -10.76 -5.94 12.05
N SER A 81 -9.53 -5.53 11.77
CA SER A 81 -8.31 -6.23 12.16
C SER A 81 -8.18 -6.29 13.67
N LEU A 82 -7.48 -7.30 14.19
CA LEU A 82 -7.29 -7.47 15.63
C LEU A 82 -5.91 -6.99 16.09
N LEU A 83 -4.89 -7.26 15.26
CA LEU A 83 -3.51 -6.99 15.59
C LEU A 83 -2.82 -6.24 14.45
N ARG A 84 -1.91 -5.35 14.82
CA ARG A 84 -0.94 -4.78 13.89
C ARG A 84 0.43 -4.81 14.54
N ARG A 85 1.41 -5.43 13.85
CA ARG A 85 2.80 -5.57 14.35
C ARG A 85 2.85 -6.25 15.73
N GLY A 86 1.96 -7.22 15.96
CA GLY A 86 1.91 -8.04 17.17
C GLY A 86 1.24 -7.38 18.37
N ILE A 87 0.68 -6.17 18.22
CA ILE A 87 -0.02 -5.45 19.29
C ILE A 87 -1.47 -5.12 18.87
N PRO A 88 -2.38 -4.86 19.83
CA PRO A 88 -3.76 -4.49 19.51
C PRO A 88 -3.82 -3.25 18.61
N VAL A 89 -4.70 -3.27 17.62
CA VAL A 89 -4.93 -2.12 16.72
C VAL A 89 -5.51 -0.92 17.48
N ALA A 90 -5.21 0.29 17.01
CA ALA A 90 -5.55 1.53 17.73
C ALA A 90 -7.05 1.66 18.06
N HIS A 91 -7.94 1.22 17.17
CA HIS A 91 -9.38 1.35 17.38
C HIS A 91 -9.93 0.46 18.49
N THR A 92 -9.22 -0.60 18.89
CA THR A 92 -9.58 -1.43 20.05
C THR A 92 -9.22 -0.76 21.39
N ILE A 93 -8.29 0.21 21.37
CA ILE A 93 -7.83 0.96 22.54
C ILE A 93 -8.59 2.29 22.67
N TYR A 94 -8.59 3.08 21.59
CA TYR A 94 -9.13 4.45 21.57
C TYR A 94 -10.57 4.53 21.05
N GLY A 95 -11.09 3.43 20.53
CA GLY A 95 -12.39 3.36 19.88
C GLY A 95 -12.33 3.76 18.40
N VAL A 96 -13.27 3.19 17.64
CA VAL A 96 -13.44 3.47 16.20
C VAL A 96 -13.61 4.97 15.91
N PRO A 97 -14.47 5.74 16.61
CA PRO A 97 -14.69 7.14 16.27
C PRO A 97 -13.43 8.02 16.38
N GLN A 98 -12.64 7.82 17.44
CA GLN A 98 -11.40 8.58 17.63
C GLN A 98 -10.35 8.19 16.58
N THR A 99 -10.21 6.89 16.31
CA THR A 99 -9.23 6.39 15.34
C THR A 99 -9.49 6.91 13.93
N ILE A 100 -10.75 6.88 13.47
CA ILE A 100 -11.16 7.46 12.18
C ILE A 100 -10.87 8.96 12.14
N ASN A 101 -11.24 9.69 13.19
CA ASN A 101 -11.01 11.13 13.25
C ASN A 101 -9.51 11.49 13.21
N THR A 102 -8.68 10.77 13.95
CA THR A 102 -7.22 10.95 13.95
C THR A 102 -6.62 10.63 12.58
N ALA A 103 -7.01 9.52 11.94
CA ALA A 103 -6.53 9.16 10.61
C ALA A 103 -6.84 10.27 9.59
N ASN A 104 -8.09 10.75 9.56
CA ASN A 104 -8.51 11.85 8.70
C ASN A 104 -7.77 13.15 9.00
N TYR A 105 -7.58 13.47 10.28
CA TYR A 105 -6.84 14.66 10.68
C TYR A 105 -5.40 14.62 10.17
N VAL A 106 -4.73 13.47 10.30
CA VAL A 106 -3.36 13.28 9.81
C VAL A 106 -3.25 13.37 8.30
N TYR A 107 -4.25 12.94 7.52
CA TYR A 107 -4.26 13.19 6.07
C TYR A 107 -4.16 14.69 5.75
N PHE A 108 -4.90 15.54 6.47
CA PHE A 108 -4.82 17.00 6.27
C PHE A 108 -3.52 17.60 6.80
N LEU A 109 -2.95 17.07 7.88
CA LEU A 109 -1.62 17.47 8.34
C LEU A 109 -0.54 17.11 7.30
N ALA A 110 -0.65 15.95 6.65
CA ALA A 110 0.25 15.57 5.57
C ALA A 110 0.12 16.51 4.35
N MET A 111 -1.11 16.96 4.03
CA MET A 111 -1.33 18.00 3.01
C MET A 111 -0.77 19.37 3.44
N GLN A 112 -0.80 19.70 4.73
CA GLN A 112 -0.13 20.90 5.24
C GLN A 112 1.39 20.80 5.09
N GLU A 113 1.96 19.62 5.32
CA GLU A 113 3.38 19.32 5.17
C GLU A 113 3.84 19.53 3.71
N LEU A 114 3.01 19.13 2.74
CA LEU A 114 3.25 19.34 1.30
C LEU A 114 3.51 20.81 0.96
N PHE A 115 2.90 21.76 1.66
CA PHE A 115 3.11 23.19 1.40
C PHE A 115 4.54 23.67 1.70
N LYS A 116 5.33 22.91 2.48
CA LYS A 116 6.75 23.20 2.68
C LYS A 116 7.55 23.02 1.38
N LEU A 117 7.22 22.00 0.58
CA LEU A 117 7.84 21.77 -0.74
C LEU A 117 7.49 22.87 -1.76
N ARG A 118 6.30 23.48 -1.64
CA ARG A 118 5.84 24.53 -2.55
C ARG A 118 6.48 25.90 -2.25
N LYS A 119 6.54 26.31 -0.97
CA LYS A 119 7.09 27.62 -0.59
C LYS A 119 8.52 27.85 -1.09
N LYS A 120 9.30 26.77 -1.20
CA LYS A 120 10.67 26.80 -1.71
C LYS A 120 10.73 27.02 -3.22
N GLU A 121 9.84 26.39 -3.98
CA GLU A 121 9.71 26.67 -5.43
C GLU A 121 9.41 28.14 -5.70
N ASP A 122 8.48 28.74 -4.96
CA ASP A 122 8.11 30.14 -5.14
C ASP A 122 9.27 31.09 -4.77
N ALA A 123 10.06 30.73 -3.76
CA ALA A 123 11.26 31.46 -3.34
C ALA A 123 12.39 31.36 -4.39
N ASP A 124 12.69 30.16 -4.88
CA ASP A 124 13.72 29.93 -5.90
C ASP A 124 13.33 30.55 -7.25
N LYS A 125 12.06 30.47 -7.67
CA LYS A 125 11.54 31.16 -8.86
C LYS A 125 11.68 32.69 -8.76
N SER A 126 11.56 33.25 -7.56
CA SER A 126 11.75 34.68 -7.31
C SER A 126 13.23 35.11 -7.45
N LEU A 127 14.17 34.22 -7.15
CA LEU A 127 15.61 34.43 -7.31
C LEU A 127 16.12 34.16 -8.73
N GLU A 128 15.53 33.20 -9.45
CA GLU A 128 15.94 32.81 -10.81
C GLU A 128 15.29 33.64 -11.93
N ARG A 129 14.33 34.52 -11.62
CA ARG A 129 13.60 35.39 -12.57
C ARG A 129 14.48 36.34 -13.42
N GLY A 130 15.79 36.36 -13.22
CA GLY A 130 16.78 37.08 -14.02
C GLY A 130 17.73 36.22 -14.88
N LYS A 131 17.61 34.89 -14.85
CA LYS A 131 18.46 33.97 -15.64
C LYS A 131 17.55 33.05 -16.47
N GLY A 132 17.48 33.28 -17.78
CA GLY A 132 16.58 32.57 -18.70
C GLY A 132 16.82 31.07 -18.82
N LYS A 133 16.42 30.29 -17.80
CA LYS A 133 16.27 28.84 -17.90
C LYS A 133 14.96 28.51 -18.60
N GLU A 134 15.03 27.54 -19.51
CA GLU A 134 13.86 26.92 -20.13
C GLU A 134 12.91 26.39 -19.05
N LYS A 135 11.62 26.68 -19.22
CA LYS A 135 10.57 26.20 -18.31
C LYS A 135 10.48 24.68 -18.41
N GLY A 136 11.07 23.97 -17.45
CA GLY A 136 10.66 22.60 -17.16
C GLY A 136 9.14 22.56 -16.91
N LYS A 137 8.51 21.42 -17.20
CA LYS A 137 7.07 21.22 -16.99
C LYS A 137 6.74 21.48 -15.51
N GLU A 138 6.04 22.57 -15.24
CA GLU A 138 5.59 22.90 -13.88
C GLU A 138 4.60 21.84 -13.42
N VAL A 139 4.95 21.12 -12.36
CA VAL A 139 4.10 20.07 -11.77
C VAL A 139 3.35 20.67 -10.60
N ASP A 140 2.02 20.66 -10.64
CA ASP A 140 1.22 21.00 -9.47
C ASP A 140 1.30 19.85 -8.46
N LEU A 141 2.08 20.06 -7.39
CA LEU A 141 2.28 19.05 -6.34
C LEU A 141 0.97 18.73 -5.60
N VAL A 142 0.06 19.70 -5.47
CA VAL A 142 -1.23 19.49 -4.79
C VAL A 142 -2.13 18.62 -5.66
N GLU A 143 -2.22 18.91 -6.96
CA GLU A 143 -2.96 18.08 -7.92
C GLU A 143 -2.40 16.64 -7.93
N LEU A 144 -1.07 16.50 -8.03
CA LEU A 144 -0.38 15.21 -8.02
C LEU A 144 -0.71 14.36 -6.78
N VAL A 145 -0.59 14.93 -5.58
CA VAL A 145 -0.88 14.19 -4.34
C VAL A 145 -2.37 13.91 -4.22
N THR A 146 -3.22 14.85 -4.61
CA THR A 146 -4.68 14.68 -4.58
C THR A 146 -5.12 13.55 -5.50
N ASP A 147 -4.59 13.48 -6.72
CA ASP A 147 -4.91 12.42 -7.67
C ASP A 147 -4.53 11.03 -7.15
N GLU A 148 -3.36 10.90 -6.52
CA GLU A 148 -2.94 9.63 -5.94
C GLU A 148 -3.73 9.26 -4.68
N LEU A 149 -4.13 10.23 -3.85
CA LEU A 149 -5.05 9.99 -2.73
C LEU A 149 -6.44 9.56 -3.22
N LEU A 150 -6.94 10.14 -4.32
CA LEU A 150 -8.18 9.69 -4.95
C LEU A 150 -8.05 8.25 -5.46
N ASN A 151 -6.92 7.90 -6.08
CA ASN A 151 -6.66 6.54 -6.54
C ASN A 151 -6.54 5.54 -5.38
N LEU A 152 -5.93 5.94 -4.26
CA LEU A 152 -5.88 5.15 -3.03
C LEU A 152 -7.29 4.80 -2.56
N HIS A 153 -8.19 5.79 -2.47
CA HIS A 153 -9.57 5.56 -2.04
C HIS A 153 -10.38 4.78 -3.08
N ARG A 154 -10.13 4.95 -4.38
CA ARG A 154 -10.76 4.11 -5.43
C ARG A 154 -10.35 2.65 -5.31
N GLY A 155 -9.06 2.39 -5.08
CA GLY A 155 -8.54 1.05 -4.83
C GLY A 155 -9.17 0.43 -3.57
N GLN A 156 -9.10 1.15 -2.44
CA GLN A 156 -9.71 0.70 -1.19
C GLN A 156 -11.22 0.44 -1.35
N GLY A 157 -11.95 1.34 -2.00
CA GLY A 157 -13.39 1.19 -2.22
C GLY A 157 -13.75 -0.05 -3.04
N LEU A 158 -12.95 -0.43 -4.03
CA LEU A 158 -13.15 -1.66 -4.80
C LEU A 158 -12.85 -2.91 -3.97
N ASP A 159 -11.76 -2.90 -3.19
CA ASP A 159 -11.40 -4.00 -2.27
C ASP A 159 -12.55 -4.28 -1.28
N LEU A 160 -13.06 -3.23 -0.63
CA LEU A 160 -14.20 -3.29 0.28
C LEU A 160 -15.48 -3.72 -0.44
N PHE A 161 -15.76 -3.18 -1.62
CA PHE A 161 -16.95 -3.53 -2.40
C PHE A 161 -16.97 -5.01 -2.76
N TRP A 162 -15.87 -5.57 -3.25
CA TRP A 162 -15.78 -6.99 -3.60
C TRP A 162 -15.96 -7.87 -2.38
N ARG A 163 -15.27 -7.55 -1.28
CA ARG A 163 -15.39 -8.23 0.01
C ARG A 163 -16.83 -8.23 0.52
N ASP A 164 -17.49 -7.08 0.54
CA ASP A 164 -18.82 -6.91 1.15
C ASP A 164 -19.96 -7.40 0.25
N SER A 165 -19.79 -7.33 -1.08
CA SER A 165 -20.75 -7.89 -2.06
C SER A 165 -20.52 -9.38 -2.35
N LEU A 166 -19.43 -9.96 -1.83
CA LEU A 166 -18.96 -11.32 -2.14
C LEU A 166 -18.75 -11.56 -3.65
N THR A 167 -18.30 -10.52 -4.37
CA THR A 167 -18.03 -10.57 -5.81
C THR A 167 -16.53 -10.77 -6.03
N CYS A 168 -16.12 -11.97 -6.46
CA CYS A 168 -14.72 -12.23 -6.76
C CYS A 168 -14.27 -11.45 -8.02
N PRO A 169 -13.24 -10.58 -7.92
CA PRO A 169 -12.71 -9.89 -9.09
C PRO A 169 -12.00 -10.85 -10.04
N THR A 170 -11.71 -10.38 -11.24
CA THR A 170 -10.67 -10.95 -12.12
C THR A 170 -9.28 -10.58 -11.61
N GLU A 171 -8.24 -11.28 -12.07
CA GLU A 171 -6.86 -10.94 -11.72
C GLU A 171 -6.46 -9.54 -12.26
N GLU A 172 -6.94 -9.15 -13.44
CA GLU A 172 -6.70 -7.82 -14.00
C GLU A 172 -7.33 -6.72 -13.13
N GLU A 173 -8.59 -6.90 -12.73
CA GLU A 173 -9.26 -5.98 -11.80
C GLU A 173 -8.54 -5.90 -10.46
N TYR A 174 -8.09 -7.04 -9.92
CA TYR A 174 -7.27 -7.07 -8.71
C TYR A 174 -6.00 -6.24 -8.88
N VAL A 175 -5.25 -6.42 -9.97
CA VAL A 175 -4.03 -5.63 -10.23
C VAL A 175 -4.33 -4.13 -10.33
N HIS A 176 -5.40 -3.73 -11.01
CA HIS A 176 -5.81 -2.33 -11.07
C HIS A 176 -6.18 -1.76 -9.69
N MET A 177 -6.89 -2.54 -8.87
CA MET A 177 -7.18 -2.16 -7.49
C MET A 177 -5.90 -1.96 -6.67
N VAL A 178 -4.95 -2.89 -6.77
CA VAL A 178 -3.65 -2.80 -6.08
C VAL A 178 -2.86 -1.57 -6.50
N LEU A 179 -2.85 -1.24 -7.78
CA LEU A 179 -2.21 -0.03 -8.29
C LEU A 179 -2.86 1.23 -7.71
N GLY A 180 -4.17 1.22 -7.47
CA GLY A 180 -4.87 2.28 -6.74
C GLY A 180 -4.45 2.35 -5.27
N LYS A 181 -4.66 1.26 -4.52
CA LYS A 181 -4.50 1.16 -3.05
C LYS A 181 -3.03 1.28 -2.62
N THR A 182 -2.20 0.33 -3.02
CA THR A 182 -0.79 0.23 -2.59
C THR A 182 0.12 1.05 -3.47
N GLY A 183 -0.14 1.07 -4.78
CA GLY A 183 0.65 1.84 -5.74
C GLY A 183 0.54 3.35 -5.57
N GLY A 184 -0.63 3.87 -5.16
CA GLY A 184 -0.84 5.31 -4.97
C GLY A 184 0.17 5.93 -4.01
N LEU A 185 0.39 5.30 -2.86
CA LEU A 185 1.30 5.82 -1.84
C LEU A 185 2.78 5.74 -2.26
N PHE A 186 3.19 4.67 -2.96
CA PHE A 186 4.55 4.61 -3.54
C PHE A 186 4.75 5.63 -4.65
N ARG A 187 3.74 5.85 -5.50
CA ARG A 187 3.78 6.87 -6.54
C ARG A 187 3.84 8.27 -5.97
N ILE A 188 3.14 8.59 -4.88
CA ILE A 188 3.28 9.89 -4.19
C ILE A 188 4.74 10.15 -3.85
N ALA A 189 5.41 9.19 -3.21
CA ALA A 189 6.81 9.34 -2.81
C ALA A 189 7.72 9.65 -4.01
N VAL A 190 7.69 8.78 -5.03
CA VAL A 190 8.60 8.88 -6.17
C VAL A 190 8.24 10.05 -7.08
N LYS A 191 6.96 10.35 -7.31
CA LYS A 191 6.56 11.50 -8.13
C LYS A 191 6.91 12.85 -7.46
N LEU A 192 6.79 12.96 -6.13
CA LEU A 192 7.27 14.15 -5.41
C LEU A 192 8.79 14.29 -5.53
N MET A 193 9.54 13.20 -5.41
CA MET A 193 10.99 13.21 -5.61
C MET A 193 11.38 13.58 -7.03
N MET A 194 10.72 13.02 -8.05
CA MET A 194 10.93 13.37 -9.46
C MET A 194 10.66 14.85 -9.71
N ALA A 195 9.61 15.42 -9.12
CA ALA A 195 9.31 16.85 -9.23
C ALA A 195 10.38 17.76 -8.58
N LYS A 196 11.21 17.22 -7.68
CA LYS A 196 12.33 17.91 -7.03
C LYS A 196 13.71 17.49 -7.55
N SER A 197 13.74 16.58 -8.53
CA SER A 197 14.95 16.06 -9.15
C SER A 197 15.27 16.81 -10.45
N ARG A 198 16.51 16.70 -10.91
CA ARG A 198 16.91 17.08 -12.27
C ARG A 198 16.75 15.93 -13.27
N SER A 199 16.45 14.73 -12.81
CA SER A 199 16.24 13.56 -13.65
C SER A 199 14.95 13.69 -14.45
N GLU A 200 15.00 13.38 -15.75
CA GLU A 200 13.84 13.33 -16.64
C GLU A 200 13.28 11.90 -16.79
N VAL A 201 13.89 10.92 -16.11
CA VAL A 201 13.50 9.52 -16.19
C VAL A 201 12.19 9.30 -15.45
N ASP A 202 11.24 8.65 -16.12
CA ASP A 202 9.98 8.25 -15.49
C ASP A 202 10.13 6.92 -14.74
N PHE A 203 10.11 6.98 -13.41
CA PHE A 203 10.21 5.80 -12.55
C PHE A 203 8.85 5.17 -12.21
N VAL A 204 7.73 5.75 -12.68
CA VAL A 204 6.38 5.23 -12.38
C VAL A 204 6.17 3.78 -12.83
N PRO A 205 6.64 3.32 -14.01
CA PRO A 205 6.53 1.92 -14.42
C PRO A 205 7.16 0.95 -13.41
N LEU A 206 8.40 1.22 -12.99
CA LEU A 206 9.10 0.43 -11.97
C LEU A 206 8.35 0.45 -10.63
N VAL A 207 7.87 1.62 -10.20
CA VAL A 207 7.09 1.75 -8.96
C VAL A 207 5.81 0.91 -9.00
N ASN A 208 5.12 0.89 -10.15
CA ASN A 208 3.92 0.08 -10.33
C ASN A 208 4.23 -1.42 -10.25
N LEU A 209 5.31 -1.89 -10.87
CA LEU A 209 5.77 -3.29 -10.76
C LEU A 209 6.06 -3.67 -9.30
N ILE A 210 6.83 -2.84 -8.59
CA ILE A 210 7.14 -3.05 -7.17
C ILE A 210 5.87 -3.08 -6.33
N SER A 211 4.90 -2.21 -6.62
CA SER A 211 3.64 -2.12 -5.87
C SER A 211 2.80 -3.38 -5.99
N VAL A 212 2.67 -3.92 -7.22
CA VAL A 212 1.95 -5.18 -7.48
C VAL A 212 2.67 -6.36 -6.80
N PHE A 213 3.98 -6.45 -6.96
CA PHE A 213 4.79 -7.45 -6.28
C PHE A 213 4.62 -7.39 -4.75
N PHE A 214 4.68 -6.18 -4.18
CA PHE A 214 4.57 -5.99 -2.74
C PHE A 214 3.22 -6.45 -2.19
N GLN A 215 2.12 -6.14 -2.87
CA GLN A 215 0.79 -6.52 -2.41
C GLN A 215 0.53 -8.02 -2.57
N ILE A 216 0.87 -8.62 -3.72
CA ILE A 216 0.71 -10.06 -3.93
C ILE A 216 1.54 -10.84 -2.90
N ARG A 217 2.73 -10.34 -2.57
CA ARG A 217 3.57 -10.92 -1.53
C ARG A 217 2.93 -10.79 -0.14
N ASP A 218 2.35 -9.64 0.20
CA ASP A 218 1.68 -9.46 1.50
C ASP A 218 0.50 -10.42 1.66
N ASP A 219 -0.34 -10.53 0.63
CA ASP A 219 -1.48 -11.45 0.53
C ASP A 219 -1.03 -12.92 0.67
N TYR A 220 0.02 -13.29 -0.05
CA TYR A 220 0.60 -14.63 0.03
C TYR A 220 1.14 -14.93 1.42
N MET A 221 1.91 -14.01 2.01
CA MET A 221 2.49 -14.18 3.35
C MET A 221 1.43 -14.23 4.46
N ASN A 222 0.32 -13.52 4.32
CA ASN A 222 -0.81 -13.57 5.26
C ASN A 222 -1.32 -15.01 5.47
N LEU A 223 -1.33 -15.81 4.41
CA LEU A 223 -1.88 -17.18 4.42
C LEU A 223 -0.87 -18.28 4.76
N GLN A 224 0.43 -17.98 4.92
CA GLN A 224 1.42 -19.02 5.19
C GLN A 224 2.52 -18.70 6.19
N SER A 225 2.78 -17.44 6.50
CA SER A 225 3.91 -17.07 7.35
C SER A 225 3.53 -17.12 8.83
N ALA A 226 4.32 -17.86 9.63
CA ALA A 226 4.18 -17.86 11.08
C ALA A 226 4.45 -16.46 11.67
N GLU A 227 5.43 -15.73 11.13
CA GLU A 227 5.72 -14.34 11.54
C GLU A 227 4.51 -13.43 11.27
N TYR A 228 3.79 -13.63 10.16
CA TYR A 228 2.56 -12.87 9.89
C TYR A 228 1.45 -13.30 10.84
N ALA A 229 1.31 -14.59 11.13
CA ALA A 229 0.33 -15.08 12.09
C ALA A 229 0.53 -14.47 13.48
N ASP A 230 1.77 -14.28 13.92
CA ASP A 230 2.09 -13.62 15.20
C ASP A 230 1.82 -12.10 15.16
N ASN A 231 2.03 -11.46 14.00
CA ASN A 231 1.92 -10.00 13.87
C ASN A 231 0.51 -9.47 13.57
N LYS A 232 -0.29 -10.26 12.85
CA LYS A 232 -1.61 -9.91 12.30
C LYS A 232 -2.71 -10.85 12.79
N GLY A 233 -2.35 -12.10 13.08
CA GLY A 233 -3.29 -13.19 13.34
C GLY A 233 -3.23 -14.25 12.25
N PHE A 234 -3.51 -15.50 12.61
CA PHE A 234 -3.44 -16.63 11.68
C PHE A 234 -4.45 -16.46 10.53
N CYS A 235 -3.97 -16.31 9.29
CA CYS A 235 -4.77 -16.10 8.08
C CYS A 235 -5.86 -15.03 8.27
N GLU A 236 -5.43 -13.81 8.65
CA GLU A 236 -6.33 -12.68 8.91
C GLU A 236 -7.19 -12.34 7.70
N ASP A 237 -6.64 -12.41 6.48
CA ASP A 237 -7.39 -12.12 5.23
C ASP A 237 -8.68 -12.95 5.11
N LEU A 238 -8.69 -14.19 5.65
CA LEU A 238 -9.88 -15.05 5.65
C LEU A 238 -10.92 -14.62 6.71
N THR A 239 -10.49 -14.00 7.81
CA THR A 239 -11.40 -13.36 8.78
C THR A 239 -11.97 -12.08 8.22
N GLU A 240 -11.16 -11.28 7.53
CA GLU A 240 -11.62 -10.07 6.84
C GLU A 240 -12.65 -10.41 5.75
N GLY A 241 -12.50 -11.59 5.13
CA GLY A 241 -13.29 -12.01 3.98
C GLY A 241 -12.73 -11.46 2.67
N LYS A 242 -11.46 -11.07 2.67
CA LYS A 242 -10.78 -10.38 1.60
C LYS A 242 -10.53 -11.29 0.40
N PHE A 243 -10.68 -10.74 -0.80
CA PHE A 243 -10.27 -11.40 -2.05
C PHE A 243 -8.78 -11.15 -2.33
N SER A 244 -7.91 -11.74 -1.49
CA SER A 244 -6.46 -11.69 -1.69
C SER A 244 -6.01 -12.49 -2.92
N PHE A 245 -4.82 -12.24 -3.47
CA PHE A 245 -4.40 -12.83 -4.75
C PHE A 245 -4.54 -14.37 -4.83
N PRO A 246 -4.06 -15.17 -3.84
CA PRO A 246 -4.25 -16.63 -3.86
C PRO A 246 -5.72 -17.04 -3.78
N VAL A 247 -6.55 -16.24 -3.09
CA VAL A 247 -8.00 -16.46 -2.94
C VAL A 247 -8.72 -16.18 -4.25
N VAL A 248 -8.39 -15.09 -4.95
CA VAL A 248 -8.91 -14.78 -6.29
C VAL A 248 -8.63 -15.93 -7.25
N HIS A 249 -7.37 -16.35 -7.35
CA HIS A 249 -7.03 -17.51 -8.18
C HIS A 249 -7.81 -18.76 -7.75
N GLY A 250 -7.87 -19.06 -6.45
CA GLY A 250 -8.53 -20.25 -5.93
C GLY A 250 -10.03 -20.32 -6.27
N VAL A 251 -10.75 -19.20 -6.13
CA VAL A 251 -12.17 -19.13 -6.49
C VAL A 251 -12.39 -19.34 -7.99
N ARG A 252 -11.49 -18.82 -8.83
CA ARG A 252 -11.62 -18.89 -10.29
C ARG A 252 -11.13 -20.20 -10.89
N ALA A 253 -10.16 -20.86 -10.25
CA ALA A 253 -9.60 -22.14 -10.67
C ALA A 253 -10.59 -23.31 -10.47
N ASP A 254 -11.49 -23.23 -9.49
CA ASP A 254 -12.57 -24.21 -9.29
C ASP A 254 -13.94 -23.52 -9.15
N PRO A 255 -14.57 -23.10 -10.27
CA PRO A 255 -15.86 -22.41 -10.23
C PRO A 255 -17.02 -23.32 -9.81
N THR A 256 -16.80 -24.65 -9.74
CA THR A 256 -17.82 -25.60 -9.30
C THR A 256 -17.95 -25.64 -7.78
N SER A 257 -16.92 -25.20 -7.06
CA SER A 257 -16.86 -25.17 -5.61
C SER A 257 -17.19 -23.78 -5.06
N ARG A 258 -18.08 -23.74 -4.06
CA ARG A 258 -18.39 -22.52 -3.30
C ARG A 258 -17.66 -22.45 -1.96
N GLN A 259 -16.74 -23.37 -1.70
CA GLN A 259 -16.13 -23.53 -0.38
C GLN A 259 -15.42 -22.26 0.10
N ILE A 260 -14.52 -21.72 -0.74
CA ILE A 260 -13.77 -20.49 -0.40
C ILE A 260 -14.74 -19.32 -0.16
N LEU A 261 -15.67 -19.09 -1.07
CA LEU A 261 -16.68 -18.02 -0.95
C LEU A 261 -17.51 -18.13 0.34
N ASN A 262 -17.94 -19.35 0.70
CA ASN A 262 -18.70 -19.58 1.93
C ASN A 262 -17.88 -19.33 3.20
N VAL A 263 -16.55 -19.49 3.15
CA VAL A 263 -15.65 -19.16 4.27
C VAL A 263 -15.47 -17.65 4.38
N LEU A 264 -15.21 -16.96 3.27
CA LEU A 264 -15.07 -15.50 3.25
C LEU A 264 -16.35 -14.81 3.74
N GLN A 265 -17.52 -15.28 3.29
CA GLN A 265 -18.82 -14.73 3.72
C GLN A 265 -19.03 -14.83 5.23
N LYS A 266 -18.49 -15.87 5.87
CA LYS A 266 -18.64 -16.09 7.32
C LYS A 266 -17.69 -15.24 8.16
N ARG A 267 -16.68 -14.60 7.56
CA ARG A 267 -15.64 -13.84 8.29
C ARG A 267 -15.11 -14.61 9.49
N THR A 268 -14.74 -15.86 9.25
CA THR A 268 -14.57 -16.84 10.33
C THR A 268 -13.36 -16.53 11.20
N THR A 269 -13.49 -16.77 12.50
CA THR A 269 -12.38 -16.77 13.46
C THR A 269 -11.89 -18.20 13.80
N SER A 270 -12.53 -19.25 13.26
CA SER A 270 -12.14 -20.65 13.50
C SER A 270 -10.83 -20.99 12.79
N VAL A 271 -9.86 -21.45 13.56
CA VAL A 271 -8.55 -21.90 13.06
C VAL A 271 -8.70 -23.12 12.15
N GLU A 272 -9.61 -24.03 12.47
CA GLU A 272 -9.88 -25.25 11.70
C GLU A 272 -10.41 -24.91 10.30
N LEU A 273 -11.36 -23.98 10.23
CA LEU A 273 -11.93 -23.56 8.95
C LEU A 273 -10.91 -22.81 8.09
N LYS A 274 -10.05 -21.99 8.71
CA LYS A 274 -8.92 -21.34 8.05
C LYS A 274 -7.92 -22.35 7.50
N LYS A 275 -7.47 -23.31 8.33
CA LYS A 275 -6.55 -24.39 7.91
C LYS A 275 -7.11 -25.17 6.73
N HIS A 276 -8.37 -25.60 6.84
CA HIS A 276 -9.03 -26.33 5.77
C HIS A 276 -9.10 -25.55 4.45
N THR A 277 -9.32 -24.23 4.52
CA THR A 277 -9.34 -23.36 3.34
C THR A 277 -7.95 -23.18 2.74
N VAL A 278 -6.93 -23.00 3.57
CA VAL A 278 -5.52 -22.95 3.13
C VAL A 278 -5.10 -24.27 2.48
N ASP A 279 -5.47 -25.41 3.05
CA ASP A 279 -5.18 -26.73 2.48
C ASP A 279 -5.84 -26.90 1.11
N TYR A 280 -7.09 -26.46 0.96
CA TYR A 280 -7.78 -26.47 -0.32
C TYR A 280 -7.08 -25.57 -1.37
N LEU A 281 -6.70 -24.34 -0.98
CA LEU A 281 -5.94 -23.42 -1.82
C LEU A 281 -4.56 -23.99 -2.22
N ARG A 282 -3.89 -24.71 -1.30
CA ARG A 282 -2.55 -25.25 -1.50
C ARG A 282 -2.54 -26.51 -2.35
N HIS A 283 -3.45 -27.44 -2.07
CA HIS A 283 -3.39 -28.79 -2.63
C HIS A 283 -4.39 -29.03 -3.75
N HIS A 284 -5.57 -28.39 -3.72
CA HIS A 284 -6.61 -28.62 -4.73
C HIS A 284 -6.51 -27.62 -5.87
N THR A 285 -6.57 -26.31 -5.58
CA THR A 285 -6.51 -25.27 -6.63
C THR A 285 -5.09 -24.87 -7.01
N GLN A 286 -4.06 -25.34 -6.27
CA GLN A 286 -2.65 -25.00 -6.50
C GLN A 286 -2.37 -23.49 -6.49
N SER A 287 -3.17 -22.71 -5.78
CA SER A 287 -3.08 -21.25 -5.74
C SER A 287 -1.77 -20.75 -5.15
N PHE A 288 -1.17 -21.48 -4.20
CA PHE A 288 0.12 -21.10 -3.62
C PHE A 288 1.25 -21.20 -4.65
N VAL A 289 1.27 -22.28 -5.44
CA VAL A 289 2.26 -22.49 -6.51
C VAL A 289 2.07 -21.44 -7.61
N TYR A 290 0.83 -21.19 -8.03
CA TYR A 290 0.52 -20.12 -8.99
C TYR A 290 1.00 -18.76 -8.49
N THR A 291 0.72 -18.41 -7.23
CA THR A 291 1.16 -17.13 -6.64
C THR A 291 2.69 -17.01 -6.62
N GLN A 292 3.41 -18.07 -6.26
CA GLN A 292 4.87 -18.08 -6.30
C GLN A 292 5.42 -17.84 -7.71
N GLN A 293 4.83 -18.47 -8.73
CA GLN A 293 5.23 -18.26 -10.13
C GLN A 293 5.01 -16.82 -10.58
N VAL A 294 3.87 -16.21 -10.23
CA VAL A 294 3.58 -14.81 -10.53
C VAL A 294 4.57 -13.88 -9.81
N LEU A 295 4.87 -14.13 -8.54
CA LEU A 295 5.86 -13.36 -7.78
C LEU A 295 7.26 -13.47 -8.39
N HIS A 296 7.65 -14.64 -8.88
CA HIS A 296 8.93 -14.83 -9.56
C HIS A 296 9.00 -14.05 -10.87
N GLN A 297 7.94 -14.10 -11.70
CA GLN A 297 7.89 -13.32 -12.94
C GLN A 297 7.92 -11.80 -12.69
N LEU A 298 7.22 -11.33 -11.65
CA LEU A 298 7.27 -9.92 -11.27
C LEU A 298 8.66 -9.52 -10.76
N PHE A 299 9.30 -10.40 -10.00
CA PHE A 299 10.67 -10.20 -9.53
C PHE A 299 11.65 -10.05 -10.71
N GLU A 300 11.61 -10.95 -11.70
CA GLU A 300 12.45 -10.86 -12.91
C GLU A 300 12.18 -9.57 -13.71
N GLN A 301 10.91 -9.14 -13.83
CA GLN A 301 10.56 -7.88 -14.48
C GLN A 301 11.11 -6.67 -13.72
N ILE A 302 11.06 -6.68 -12.39
CA ILE A 302 11.62 -5.61 -11.56
C ILE A 302 13.15 -5.55 -11.72
N GLU A 303 13.84 -6.70 -11.71
CA GLU A 303 15.29 -6.73 -11.92
C GLU A 303 15.69 -6.23 -13.32
N ALA A 304 14.97 -6.66 -14.35
CA ALA A 304 15.19 -6.21 -15.72
C ALA A 304 14.99 -4.70 -15.86
N GLU A 305 13.95 -4.15 -15.22
CA GLU A 305 13.68 -2.71 -15.24
C GLU A 305 14.71 -1.91 -14.43
N ILE A 306 15.17 -2.42 -13.28
CA ILE A 306 16.28 -1.78 -12.54
C ILE A 306 17.55 -1.76 -13.40
N ALA A 307 17.85 -2.85 -14.10
CA ALA A 307 19.00 -2.93 -15.00
C ALA A 307 18.87 -1.99 -16.21
N SER A 308 17.66 -1.87 -16.79
CA SER A 308 17.39 -0.97 -17.91
C SER A 308 17.58 0.52 -17.54
N LEU A 309 17.33 0.86 -16.27
CA LEU A 309 17.51 2.18 -15.68
C LEU A 309 18.95 2.45 -15.20
N GLY A 310 19.90 1.58 -15.51
CA GLY A 310 21.32 1.76 -15.17
C GLY A 310 21.76 1.11 -13.84
N GLY A 311 20.90 0.31 -13.22
CA GLY A 311 21.19 -0.44 -12.00
C GLY A 311 21.04 0.37 -10.71
N ASN A 312 20.70 -0.32 -9.61
CA ASN A 312 20.58 0.31 -8.28
C ASN A 312 20.71 -0.74 -7.17
N LYS A 313 21.92 -0.86 -6.64
CA LYS A 313 22.26 -1.86 -5.61
C LYS A 313 21.42 -1.74 -4.34
N ALA A 314 20.99 -0.53 -3.97
CA ALA A 314 20.15 -0.33 -2.80
C ALA A 314 18.75 -0.91 -3.04
N LEU A 315 18.18 -0.64 -4.21
CA LEU A 315 16.87 -1.14 -4.60
C LEU A 315 16.89 -2.66 -4.83
N GLU A 316 17.89 -3.18 -5.54
CA GLU A 316 18.13 -4.61 -5.72
C GLU A 316 18.12 -5.33 -4.37
N LYS A 317 18.90 -4.84 -3.39
CA LYS A 317 18.96 -5.43 -2.06
C LYS A 317 17.60 -5.46 -1.36
N ILE A 318 16.77 -4.43 -1.52
CA ILE A 318 15.41 -4.39 -0.95
C ILE A 318 14.54 -5.44 -1.63
N VAL A 319 14.54 -5.51 -2.96
CA VAL A 319 13.72 -6.44 -3.74
C VAL A 319 14.13 -7.89 -3.45
N HIS A 320 15.43 -8.20 -3.39
CA HIS A 320 15.94 -9.52 -2.98
C HIS A 320 15.54 -9.89 -1.54
N ALA A 321 15.59 -8.95 -0.59
CA ALA A 321 15.16 -9.20 0.79
C ALA A 321 13.65 -9.46 0.90
N LEU A 322 12.88 -9.03 -0.10
CA LEU A 322 11.46 -9.33 -0.23
C LEU A 322 11.18 -10.59 -1.07
N GLY A 323 12.20 -11.20 -1.68
CA GLY A 323 12.05 -12.48 -2.37
C GLY A 323 11.38 -13.52 -1.47
N VAL A 324 10.43 -14.26 -2.02
CA VAL A 324 9.81 -15.40 -1.33
C VAL A 324 10.72 -16.62 -1.58
N PRO A 325 11.17 -17.34 -0.54
CA PRO A 325 11.94 -18.54 -0.75
C PRO A 325 11.13 -19.57 -1.54
N GLU A 326 11.78 -20.26 -2.48
CA GLU A 326 11.18 -21.42 -3.14
C GLU A 326 10.93 -22.49 -2.07
N ASP A 327 9.66 -22.66 -1.68
CA ASP A 327 9.28 -23.87 -0.95
C ASP A 327 9.66 -25.06 -1.83
N GLY A 328 10.39 -26.03 -1.27
CA GLY A 328 11.04 -27.14 -1.99
C GLY A 328 10.11 -28.05 -2.79
N VAL A 329 9.56 -27.52 -3.88
CA VAL A 329 8.87 -28.26 -4.92
C VAL A 329 9.94 -28.70 -5.90
N SER A 330 10.30 -29.99 -5.82
CA SER A 330 10.97 -30.69 -6.90
C SER A 330 10.35 -30.28 -8.23
N SER A 331 11.19 -29.77 -9.12
CA SER A 331 10.85 -29.26 -10.45
C SER A 331 9.66 -30.00 -11.07
N PRO A 332 8.48 -29.37 -11.26
CA PRO A 332 7.44 -29.97 -12.05
C PRO A 332 7.91 -29.93 -13.49
N LYS A 333 8.18 -31.10 -14.06
CA LYS A 333 8.29 -31.29 -15.52
C LYS A 333 7.19 -30.48 -16.19
N GLN A 334 7.57 -29.66 -17.17
CA GLN A 334 6.67 -28.87 -18.02
C GLN A 334 5.40 -29.66 -18.37
N VAL A 335 4.30 -29.38 -17.66
CA VAL A 335 2.97 -29.81 -18.11
C VAL A 335 2.48 -28.69 -19.01
N LYS A 336 2.57 -28.92 -20.32
CA LYS A 336 1.92 -28.06 -21.31
C LYS A 336 0.42 -28.07 -21.03
N VAL A 337 -0.11 -26.93 -20.61
CA VAL A 337 -1.55 -26.65 -20.65
C VAL A 337 -1.96 -26.59 -22.13
N PRO A 338 -2.92 -27.41 -22.61
CA PRO A 338 -3.37 -27.31 -23.99
C PRO A 338 -4.23 -26.06 -24.16
N LEU A 339 -3.86 -25.21 -25.11
CA LEU A 339 -4.72 -24.14 -25.61
C LEU A 339 -6.02 -24.74 -26.19
N PRO A 340 -7.17 -24.07 -26.04
CA PRO A 340 -8.44 -24.54 -26.59
C PRO A 340 -8.36 -24.55 -28.13
N VAL A 341 -8.62 -25.72 -28.72
CA VAL A 341 -8.72 -25.90 -30.16
C VAL A 341 -9.97 -25.18 -30.65
N SER A 342 -9.79 -24.21 -31.54
CA SER A 342 -10.89 -23.60 -32.29
C SER A 342 -11.43 -24.63 -33.30
N HIS A 343 -12.68 -25.06 -33.10
CA HIS A 343 -13.41 -25.75 -34.15
C HIS A 343 -13.90 -24.70 -35.17
N ALA A 344 -13.11 -24.52 -36.23
CA ALA A 344 -13.61 -24.02 -37.50
C ALA A 344 -14.22 -25.20 -38.28
N GLY A 345 -15.46 -25.02 -38.73
CA GLY A 345 -16.31 -26.07 -39.25
C GLY A 345 -15.96 -26.61 -40.64
N HIS A 346 -16.66 -27.69 -40.98
CA HIS A 346 -17.22 -27.95 -42.30
C HIS A 346 -18.60 -28.57 -42.14
#